data_AF-A0A2E6XIH7-F1
#
_entry.id   AF-A0A2E6XIH7-F1
#
_cell.length_a   1.000
_cell.length_b   1.000
_cell.length_c   1.000
_cell.angle_alpha   90.00
_cell.angle_beta   90.00
_cell.angle_gamma   90.00
#
_symmetry.space_group_name_H-M   'P 1'
#
loop_
_entity.id
_entity.type
_entity.pdbx_description
1 polymer ?
#
loop_
_entity_poly.entity_id
_entity_poly.type
_entity_poly.pdbx_seq_one_letter_code
_entity_poly.pdbx_strand_id
1 'polypeptide(L)' 'NLAPPTINLDNPGPGCDLNYVPHHAQARSIQHALSNSFGFGGTNGSLVFSQLD' A
#
# COMPACT_ATOMS: atom_id res chain seq x y z
N ASN A 1 11.70 -8.71 2.91
CA ASN A 1 11.31 -7.43 2.27
C ASN A 1 10.78 -6.48 3.34
N LEU A 2 10.75 -5.18 3.06
CA LEU A 2 10.29 -4.15 4.00
C LEU A 2 9.12 -3.41 3.36
N ALA A 3 8.01 -3.28 4.08
CA ALA A 3 6.91 -2.41 3.66
C ALA A 3 7.22 -0.97 4.12
N PRO A 4 7.24 0.02 3.21
CA PRO A 4 7.54 1.40 3.55
C PRO A 4 6.39 2.04 4.35
N PRO A 5 6.68 3.06 5.17
CA PRO A 5 5.68 3.66 6.04
C PRO A 5 4.79 4.69 5.35
N THR A 6 3.57 4.82 5.86
CA THR A 6 2.73 6.00 5.72
C THR A 6 3.03 6.94 6.89
N ILE A 7 3.90 7.92 6.68
CA ILE A 7 4.62 8.63 7.77
C ILE A 7 3.75 9.53 8.67
N ASN A 8 2.63 10.07 8.18
CA ASN A 8 1.81 11.08 8.87
C ASN A 8 0.39 10.59 9.23
N LEU A 9 0.22 9.29 9.49
CA LEU A 9 -1.11 8.69 9.73
C LEU A 9 -1.50 8.71 11.22
N ASP A 10 -1.74 9.89 11.78
CA ASP A 10 -2.11 10.04 13.20
C ASP A 10 -3.62 9.88 13.45
N ASN A 11 -4.45 10.29 12.48
CA ASN A 11 -5.91 10.33 12.59
C ASN A 11 -6.54 9.69 11.35
N PRO A 12 -6.65 8.35 11.27
CA PRO A 12 -7.26 7.67 10.13
C PRO A 12 -8.73 8.06 9.98
N GLY A 13 -9.20 8.14 8.73
CA GLY A 13 -10.58 8.48 8.41
C GLY A 13 -11.57 7.36 8.79
N PRO A 14 -12.88 7.66 8.81
CA PRO A 14 -13.92 6.65 9.02
C PRO A 14 -13.78 5.50 8.00
N GLY A 15 -13.78 4.26 8.50
CA GLY A 15 -13.62 3.06 7.66
C GLY A 15 -12.19 2.78 7.18
N CYS A 16 -11.20 3.60 7.58
CA CYS A 16 -9.79 3.29 7.36
C CYS A 16 -9.24 2.42 8.49
N ASP A 17 -9.58 1.13 8.49
CA ASP A 17 -9.27 0.17 9.56
C ASP A 17 -8.23 -0.91 9.17
N LEU A 18 -7.61 -0.78 7.99
CA LEU A 18 -6.55 -1.68 7.53
C LEU A 18 -5.18 -1.31 8.12
N ASN A 19 -4.20 -2.21 7.93
CA ASN A 19 -2.82 -1.89 8.23
C ASN A 19 -2.17 -1.09 7.09
N TYR A 20 -2.12 0.23 7.26
CA TYR A 20 -1.50 1.17 6.32
C TYR A 20 0.01 1.39 6.55
N VAL A 21 0.65 0.57 7.39
CA VAL A 21 2.07 0.72 7.76
C VAL A 21 2.36 2.11 8.36
N PRO A 22 1.69 2.52 9.46
CA PRO A 22 1.83 3.87 9.99
C PRO A 22 3.22 4.13 10.58
N HIS A 23 3.77 5.33 10.30
CA HIS A 23 5.00 5.94 10.88
C HIS A 23 6.33 5.22 10.64
N HIS A 24 6.40 3.92 10.88
CA HIS A 24 7.62 3.13 10.79
C HIS A 24 7.46 1.98 9.81
N ALA A 25 8.52 1.72 9.05
CA ALA A 25 8.56 0.61 8.11
C ALA A 25 8.36 -0.72 8.83
N GLN A 26 7.67 -1.67 8.20
CA GLN A 26 7.36 -2.97 8.79
C GLN A 26 8.01 -4.10 7.98
N ALA A 27 8.70 -5.03 8.66
CA ALA A 27 9.24 -6.23 8.01
C ALA A 27 8.10 -7.12 7.50
N ARG A 28 8.16 -7.51 6.22
CA ARG A 28 7.15 -8.34 5.56
C ARG A 28 7.80 -9.31 4.57
N SER A 29 7.29 -10.53 4.50
CA SER A 29 7.56 -11.41 3.36
C SER A 29 6.62 -10.99 2.22
N ILE A 30 7.15 -10.31 1.20
CA ILE A 30 6.38 -9.78 0.07
C ILE A 30 6.83 -10.54 -1.17
N GLN A 31 6.05 -11.54 -1.58
CA GLN A 31 6.27 -12.30 -2.81
C GLN A 31 5.55 -11.66 -4.01
N HIS A 32 4.42 -11.02 -3.74
CA HIS A 32 3.62 -10.31 -4.72
C HIS A 32 3.25 -8.93 -4.20
N ALA A 33 3.14 -7.95 -5.10
CA ALA A 33 2.74 -6.59 -4.78
C ALA A 33 1.72 -6.07 -5.80
N LEU A 34 0.76 -5.28 -5.32
CA LEU A 34 -0.25 -4.61 -6.12
C LEU A 34 -0.01 -3.09 -6.04
N SER A 35 -0.01 -2.42 -7.19
CA SER A 35 -0.02 -0.95 -7.30
C SER A 35 -1.31 -0.51 -7.95
N ASN A 36 -2.14 0.24 -7.21
CA ASN A 36 -3.40 0.79 -7.69
C ASN A 36 -3.25 2.27 -8.05
N SER A 37 -3.85 2.67 -9.16
CA SER A 37 -3.92 4.06 -9.61
C SER A 37 -5.36 4.40 -9.99
N PHE A 38 -5.95 5.37 -9.29
CA PHE A 38 -7.31 5.85 -9.53
C PHE A 38 -7.24 7.32 -9.94
N GLY A 39 -7.35 7.57 -11.24
CA GLY A 39 -7.21 8.89 -11.85
C GLY A 39 -8.54 9.62 -12.04
N PHE A 40 -8.46 10.94 -12.22
CA PHE A 40 -9.61 11.75 -12.59
C PHE A 40 -10.26 11.27 -13.90
N GLY A 41 -11.56 11.53 -14.05
CA GLY A 41 -12.33 11.01 -15.19
C GLY A 41 -12.70 9.53 -15.07
N GLY A 42 -12.48 8.90 -13.91
CA GLY A 42 -12.90 7.53 -13.64
C GLY A 42 -11.97 6.45 -14.21
N THR A 43 -10.74 6.81 -14.54
CA THR A 43 -9.75 5.85 -15.03
C THR A 43 -9.11 5.10 -13.86
N ASN A 44 -9.35 3.80 -13.78
CA ASN A 44 -8.80 2.94 -12.75
C ASN A 44 -7.85 1.92 -13.38
N GLY A 45 -6.66 1.75 -12.80
CA GLY A 45 -5.67 0.79 -13.25
C GLY A 45 -4.94 0.12 -12.10
N SER A 46 -4.58 -1.13 -12.29
CA SER A 46 -3.87 -1.95 -11.31
C SER A 46 -2.74 -2.71 -11.99
N LEU A 47 -1.55 -2.71 -11.38
CA LEU A 47 -0.41 -3.51 -11.79
C LEU A 47 -0.06 -4.50 -10.68
N VAL A 48 0.14 -5.77 -11.05
CA VAL A 48 0.57 -6.82 -10.12
C VAL A 48 1.99 -7.25 -10.49
N PHE A 49 2.87 -7.24 -9.49
CA PHE A 49 4.25 -7.68 -9.61
C PHE A 49 4.45 -8.95 -8.79
N SER A 50 5.28 -9.85 -9.31
CA SER A 50 5.76 -11.02 -8.58
C SER A 50 7.28 -10.92 -8.44
N GLN A 51 7.80 -11.47 -7.35
CA GLN A 51 9.21 -11.82 -7.27
C GLN A 51 9.56 -12.73 -8.47
N LEU A 52 10.69 -12.44 -9.11
CA LEU A 52 11.31 -13.32 -10.08
C LEU A 52 12.00 -14.46 -9.32
N ASP A 53 11.87 -15.68 -9.84
CA ASP A 53 12.48 -16.88 -9.29
C ASP A 53 14.01 -16.74 -9.15
#